data_AF-A0A382RBN3-F1
#
_entry.id   AF-A0A382RBN3-F1
#
_cell.length_a   1.000
_cell.length_b   1.000
_cell.length_c   1.000
_cell.angle_alpha   90.00
_cell.angle_beta   90.00
_cell.angle_gamma   90.00
#
_symmetry.space_group_name_H-M   'P 1'
#
loop_
_entity.id
_entity.type
_entity.pdbx_description
1 polymer ?
#
loop_
_entity_poly.entity_id
_entity_poly.type
_entity_poly.pdbx_seq_one_letter_code
_entity_poly.pdbx_strand_id
1 'polypeptide(L)'
;MCWDFTCVASEDECTEQPCDDGYISDCADDDCCPAGWIGDGFADCTDQAYGCDLTCYECDGGDCEESDPGCSTCEDDGEFTCWDGSCAGSEADCPVGGCMDAEACNYNEEAEQDDGSCLYYDCLGECGGDVVEDCAGECGGTAVICWEGSCLASEDDCPEQPCDDGFIPDCSGDGDCCPESWIADGFEDCEDQQYGCDLTCYDNDGGDCDAGDDGGDTGGSETCSDCEFDWTAYGSECCDTAWDEYGINCAALSSNYGWDCTGCACPGDDSGDDGGDGCADGEFDCGPDSGPYGQCIYDSWACDGYADCYDGSDEADCGEVT
;
A
#
# COMPACT_ATOMS: atom_id res chain seq x y z
N MET A 1 16.13 -14.20 -9.23
CA MET A 1 16.13 -13.30 -10.39
C MET A 1 16.34 -11.92 -9.82
N CYS A 2 17.29 -11.18 -10.36
CA CYS A 2 17.59 -9.82 -9.92
C CYS A 2 16.57 -8.84 -10.50
N TRP A 3 16.64 -7.58 -10.06
CA TRP A 3 15.74 -6.51 -10.52
C TRP A 3 15.90 -6.21 -12.03
N ASP A 4 17.08 -6.46 -12.59
CA ASP A 4 17.37 -6.40 -14.04
C ASP A 4 17.02 -7.70 -14.77
N PHE A 5 16.22 -8.57 -14.15
CA PHE A 5 15.82 -9.89 -14.64
C PHE A 5 16.98 -10.88 -14.86
N THR A 6 18.21 -10.56 -14.43
CA THR A 6 19.31 -11.51 -14.53
C THR A 6 19.14 -12.67 -13.55
N CYS A 7 19.53 -13.85 -14.01
CA CYS A 7 19.49 -15.07 -13.20
C CYS A 7 20.84 -15.29 -12.51
N VAL A 8 20.89 -15.01 -11.21
CA VAL A 8 22.07 -15.27 -10.36
C VAL A 8 21.80 -16.40 -9.34
N ALA A 9 22.87 -16.97 -8.76
CA ALA A 9 22.76 -18.15 -7.91
C ALA A 9 22.37 -17.81 -6.45
N SER A 10 22.50 -16.55 -6.04
CA SER A 10 22.09 -16.04 -4.72
C SER A 10 21.76 -14.55 -4.79
N GLU A 11 20.93 -14.05 -3.89
CA GLU A 11 20.54 -12.63 -3.84
C GLU A 11 21.77 -11.70 -3.68
N ASP A 12 22.83 -12.16 -2.98
CA ASP A 12 24.11 -11.44 -2.84
C ASP A 12 24.93 -11.31 -4.15
N GLU A 13 24.51 -11.99 -5.22
CA GLU A 13 25.14 -11.91 -6.55
C GLU A 13 24.36 -10.98 -7.50
N CYS A 14 23.20 -10.46 -7.08
CA CYS A 14 22.52 -9.42 -7.82
C CYS A 14 23.34 -8.12 -7.74
N THR A 15 23.51 -7.47 -8.89
CA THR A 15 23.90 -6.05 -8.87
C THR A 15 22.81 -5.31 -8.11
N GLU A 16 23.17 -4.69 -6.99
CA GLU A 16 22.27 -3.84 -6.19
C GLU A 16 21.53 -2.88 -7.14
N GLN A 17 20.26 -2.57 -6.86
CA GLN A 17 19.68 -1.38 -7.49
C GLN A 17 20.62 -0.23 -7.14
N PRO A 18 21.06 0.58 -8.12
CA PRO A 18 22.04 1.62 -7.83
C PRO A 18 21.51 2.60 -6.79
N CYS A 19 20.18 2.77 -6.70
CA CYS A 19 19.50 3.65 -5.77
C CYS A 19 18.18 3.05 -5.23
N ASP A 20 17.82 3.43 -4.00
CA ASP A 20 16.57 3.03 -3.34
C ASP A 20 15.32 3.58 -4.04
N ASP A 21 14.14 3.02 -3.74
CA ASP A 21 12.85 3.52 -4.25
C ASP A 21 12.66 5.01 -3.97
N GLY A 22 12.37 5.78 -5.02
CA GLY A 22 12.27 7.24 -4.96
C GLY A 22 13.58 7.98 -5.26
N TYR A 23 14.67 7.25 -5.55
CA TYR A 23 15.95 7.80 -5.98
C TYR A 23 16.37 7.26 -7.36
N ILE A 24 17.20 8.04 -8.05
CA ILE A 24 17.76 7.78 -9.37
C ILE A 24 19.28 7.97 -9.32
N SER A 25 20.00 7.29 -10.21
CA SER A 25 21.46 7.39 -10.29
C SER A 25 21.90 8.77 -10.77
N ASP A 26 22.92 9.33 -10.13
CA ASP A 26 23.64 10.51 -10.63
C ASP A 26 24.30 10.21 -11.99
N CYS A 27 24.27 11.17 -12.90
CA CYS A 27 24.80 11.01 -14.26
C CYS A 27 26.33 11.19 -14.34
N ALA A 28 26.96 11.76 -13.32
CA ALA A 28 28.40 12.00 -13.22
C ALA A 28 29.14 10.97 -12.36
N ASP A 29 28.50 10.40 -11.33
CA ASP A 29 29.09 9.39 -10.45
C ASP A 29 28.06 8.39 -9.88
N ASP A 30 28.49 7.55 -8.93
CA ASP A 30 27.66 6.47 -8.36
C ASP A 30 26.77 6.96 -7.19
N ASP A 31 26.58 8.29 -7.03
CA ASP A 31 25.70 8.85 -6.01
C ASP A 31 24.21 8.76 -6.43
N CYS A 32 23.30 8.95 -5.47
CA CYS A 32 21.85 8.84 -5.69
C CYS A 32 21.14 10.16 -5.44
N CYS A 33 20.28 10.55 -6.38
CA CYS A 33 19.51 11.78 -6.37
C CYS A 33 18.00 11.49 -6.24
N PRO A 34 17.21 12.33 -5.57
CA PRO A 34 15.77 12.12 -5.50
C PRO A 34 15.13 12.16 -6.90
N ALA A 35 14.31 11.16 -7.21
CA ALA A 35 13.63 11.07 -8.51
C ALA A 35 12.72 12.28 -8.80
N GLY A 36 12.21 12.92 -7.75
CA GLY A 36 11.35 14.10 -7.84
C GLY A 36 12.09 15.41 -8.16
N TRP A 37 13.41 15.38 -8.32
CA TRP A 37 14.19 16.56 -8.75
C TRP A 37 14.18 16.72 -10.28
N ILE A 38 13.90 15.65 -11.03
CA ILE A 38 13.71 15.73 -12.48
C ILE A 38 12.56 16.70 -12.80
N GLY A 39 12.88 17.79 -13.49
CA GLY A 39 11.87 18.73 -14.00
C GLY A 39 11.20 19.57 -12.90
N ASP A 40 11.89 19.79 -11.77
CA ASP A 40 11.35 20.52 -10.62
C ASP A 40 11.41 22.06 -10.76
N GLY A 41 11.99 22.55 -11.87
CA GLY A 41 12.21 23.96 -12.19
C GLY A 41 13.54 24.52 -11.71
N PHE A 42 14.39 23.71 -11.08
CA PHE A 42 15.77 24.02 -10.73
C PHE A 42 16.70 23.21 -11.62
N ALA A 43 17.82 23.81 -12.04
CA ALA A 43 18.72 23.19 -12.98
C ALA A 43 19.76 22.33 -12.24
N ASP A 44 19.56 21.01 -12.23
CA ASP A 44 20.47 20.02 -11.63
C ASP A 44 21.47 19.46 -12.67
N CYS A 45 22.30 20.35 -13.21
CA CYS A 45 23.22 20.04 -14.34
C CYS A 45 24.65 19.66 -13.90
N THR A 46 25.57 19.54 -14.85
CA THR A 46 26.99 19.16 -14.62
C THR A 46 27.83 20.11 -13.73
N ASP A 47 27.33 21.29 -13.35
CA ASP A 47 28.09 22.29 -12.56
C ASP A 47 27.42 22.55 -11.20
N GLN A 48 27.62 21.64 -10.24
CA GLN A 48 26.83 21.63 -9.01
C GLN A 48 27.49 22.20 -7.75
N ALA A 49 26.68 22.96 -7.01
CA ALA A 49 26.88 23.34 -5.61
C ALA A 49 26.28 22.30 -4.63
N TYR A 50 25.48 21.32 -5.11
CA TYR A 50 24.78 20.33 -4.28
C TYR A 50 25.00 18.85 -4.66
N GLY A 51 25.77 18.56 -5.71
CA GLY A 51 26.29 17.22 -6.01
C GLY A 51 25.32 16.24 -6.68
N CYS A 52 24.31 16.72 -7.41
CA CYS A 52 23.42 15.87 -8.23
C CYS A 52 23.48 16.27 -9.71
N ASP A 53 24.04 15.44 -10.59
CA ASP A 53 23.98 15.60 -12.04
C ASP A 53 22.80 14.80 -12.60
N LEU A 54 21.75 15.48 -13.06
CA LEU A 54 20.57 14.88 -13.69
C LEU A 54 20.51 15.11 -15.20
N THR A 55 21.63 15.51 -15.83
CA THR A 55 21.67 15.83 -17.27
C THR A 55 21.24 14.67 -18.17
N CYS A 56 21.46 13.43 -17.76
CA CYS A 56 21.04 12.23 -18.49
C CYS A 56 19.53 11.91 -18.43
N TYR A 57 18.75 12.64 -17.62
CA TYR A 57 17.29 12.51 -17.51
C TYR A 57 16.58 13.63 -18.27
N GLU A 58 16.71 13.64 -19.59
CA GLU A 58 16.16 14.68 -20.47
C GLU A 58 16.59 16.10 -20.07
N CYS A 59 17.88 16.29 -19.72
CA CYS A 59 18.36 17.57 -19.23
C CYS A 59 17.65 18.04 -17.98
N ASP A 60 17.50 17.14 -17.01
CA ASP A 60 16.75 17.39 -15.79
C ASP A 60 15.29 17.80 -16.10
N GLY A 61 14.60 16.99 -16.93
CA GLY A 61 13.25 17.31 -17.38
C GLY A 61 13.13 18.61 -18.18
N GLY A 62 14.24 19.12 -18.73
CA GLY A 62 14.35 20.36 -19.48
C GLY A 62 14.75 21.59 -18.65
N ASP A 63 15.17 21.41 -17.40
CA ASP A 63 15.62 22.50 -16.53
C ASP A 63 17.09 22.91 -16.77
N CYS A 64 17.90 22.05 -17.38
CA CYS A 64 19.26 22.37 -17.84
C CYS A 64 19.29 23.08 -19.20
N GLU A 65 20.28 23.96 -19.43
CA GLU A 65 20.43 24.58 -20.75
C GLU A 65 20.92 23.53 -21.77
N GLU A 66 20.43 23.57 -23.01
CA GLU A 66 20.90 22.67 -24.10
C GLU A 66 22.42 22.78 -24.37
N SER A 67 23.06 23.84 -23.87
CA SER A 67 24.52 24.03 -23.96
C SER A 67 25.31 23.46 -22.78
N ASP A 68 24.65 22.93 -21.75
CA ASP A 68 25.33 22.30 -20.62
C ASP A 68 25.97 20.97 -21.05
N PRO A 69 27.20 20.67 -20.57
CA PRO A 69 27.79 19.35 -20.76
C PRO A 69 26.85 18.27 -20.21
N GLY A 70 26.67 17.17 -20.95
CA GLY A 70 25.71 16.11 -20.60
C GLY A 70 24.29 16.33 -21.16
N CYS A 71 24.01 17.54 -21.65
CA CYS A 71 22.74 17.94 -22.24
C CYS A 71 22.74 18.06 -23.78
N SER A 72 23.86 17.71 -24.42
CA SER A 72 23.95 17.70 -25.87
C SER A 72 23.24 16.49 -26.48
N THR A 73 22.59 16.71 -27.62
CA THR A 73 22.14 15.61 -28.47
C THR A 73 23.34 15.04 -29.24
N CYS A 74 23.27 13.78 -29.69
CA CYS A 74 24.34 13.22 -30.52
C CYS A 74 24.60 14.08 -31.75
N GLU A 75 23.56 14.68 -32.34
CA GLU A 75 23.68 15.57 -33.50
C GLU A 75 24.48 16.85 -33.22
N ASP A 76 24.42 17.39 -32.00
CA ASP A 76 25.17 18.58 -31.59
C ASP A 76 26.68 18.31 -31.50
N ASP A 77 27.04 17.08 -31.14
CA ASP A 77 28.43 16.59 -31.13
C ASP A 77 28.89 16.05 -32.49
N GLY A 78 28.02 16.12 -33.50
CA GLY A 78 28.30 15.64 -34.86
C GLY A 78 28.29 14.12 -34.98
N GLU A 79 27.65 13.45 -34.02
CA GLU A 79 27.40 12.02 -33.96
C GLU A 79 25.97 11.69 -34.44
N PHE A 80 25.68 10.40 -34.53
CA PHE A 80 24.41 9.84 -34.99
C PHE A 80 23.67 9.20 -33.81
N THR A 81 22.39 9.53 -33.64
CA THR A 81 21.50 8.87 -32.68
C THR A 81 21.13 7.47 -33.15
N CYS A 82 21.52 6.46 -32.38
CA CYS A 82 21.15 5.06 -32.61
C CYS A 82 19.71 4.78 -32.17
N TRP A 83 19.20 3.60 -32.53
CA TRP A 83 17.82 3.21 -32.24
C TRP A 83 17.53 3.05 -30.74
N ASP A 84 18.57 2.82 -29.93
CA ASP A 84 18.53 2.70 -28.46
C ASP A 84 18.81 4.04 -27.75
N GLY A 85 18.94 5.14 -28.50
CA GLY A 85 19.26 6.47 -27.96
C GLY A 85 20.75 6.71 -27.70
N SER A 86 21.63 5.73 -27.94
CA SER A 86 23.07 5.92 -27.82
C SER A 86 23.65 6.76 -28.98
N CYS A 87 24.80 7.38 -28.77
CA CYS A 87 25.51 8.12 -29.80
C CYS A 87 26.57 7.26 -30.49
N ALA A 88 26.63 7.32 -31.82
CA ALA A 88 27.63 6.63 -32.62
C ALA A 88 28.21 7.52 -33.73
N GLY A 89 29.44 7.23 -34.17
CA GLY A 89 30.10 8.00 -35.24
C GLY A 89 29.43 7.87 -36.61
N SER A 90 28.61 6.83 -36.81
CA SER A 90 27.77 6.61 -37.99
C SER A 90 26.70 5.57 -37.72
N GLU A 91 25.71 5.46 -38.62
CA GLU A 91 24.65 4.42 -38.56
C GLU A 91 25.23 2.99 -38.54
N ALA A 92 26.41 2.76 -39.12
CA ALA A 92 27.05 1.45 -39.13
C ALA A 92 27.78 1.11 -37.82
N ASP A 93 28.01 2.11 -36.96
CA ASP A 93 28.64 1.94 -35.65
C ASP A 93 27.59 1.79 -34.53
N CYS A 94 26.29 1.80 -34.87
CA CYS A 94 25.23 1.55 -33.91
C CYS A 94 25.19 0.08 -33.47
N PRO A 95 24.80 -0.19 -32.21
CA PRO A 95 24.63 -1.54 -31.71
C PRO A 95 23.59 -2.29 -32.52
N VAL A 96 23.86 -3.56 -32.80
CA VAL A 96 22.91 -4.40 -33.53
C VAL A 96 21.73 -4.72 -32.63
N GLY A 97 20.56 -4.18 -32.96
CA GLY A 97 19.30 -4.50 -32.29
C GLY A 97 18.69 -5.81 -32.78
N GLY A 98 18.02 -6.52 -31.89
CA GLY A 98 17.22 -7.67 -32.22
C GLY A 98 16.90 -8.50 -30.99
N CYS A 99 15.97 -9.44 -31.12
CA CYS A 99 15.60 -10.31 -30.01
C CYS A 99 16.81 -11.13 -29.49
N MET A 100 17.12 -10.97 -28.20
CA MET A 100 18.22 -11.68 -27.52
C MET A 100 17.77 -12.98 -26.84
N ASP A 101 16.46 -13.26 -26.78
CA ASP A 101 15.95 -14.50 -26.20
C ASP A 101 16.12 -15.68 -27.16
N ALA A 102 16.92 -16.67 -26.75
CA ALA A 102 17.18 -17.88 -27.54
C ALA A 102 15.95 -18.80 -27.71
N GLU A 103 14.90 -18.62 -26.91
CA GLU A 103 13.61 -19.32 -27.04
C GLU A 103 12.65 -18.62 -28.01
N ALA A 104 12.89 -17.36 -28.34
CA ALA A 104 12.11 -16.62 -29.32
C ALA A 104 12.36 -17.13 -30.75
N CYS A 105 11.31 -17.11 -31.57
CA CYS A 105 11.36 -17.62 -32.93
C CYS A 105 12.10 -16.69 -33.91
N ASN A 106 12.36 -15.45 -33.52
CA ASN A 106 13.17 -14.47 -34.25
C ASN A 106 14.46 -14.08 -33.51
N TYR A 107 14.96 -14.96 -32.63
CA TYR A 107 16.26 -14.80 -31.98
C TYR A 107 17.35 -14.40 -32.99
N ASN A 108 18.12 -13.36 -32.64
CA ASN A 108 19.24 -12.88 -33.43
C ASN A 108 20.55 -13.07 -32.64
N GLU A 109 21.41 -13.99 -33.08
CA GLU A 109 22.71 -14.24 -32.44
C GLU A 109 23.72 -13.09 -32.63
N GLU A 110 23.45 -12.19 -33.58
CA GLU A 110 24.27 -11.00 -33.82
C GLU A 110 23.75 -9.78 -33.02
N ALA A 111 22.60 -9.89 -32.33
CA ALA A 111 22.08 -8.80 -31.51
C ALA A 111 22.95 -8.58 -30.28
N GLU A 112 23.35 -7.34 -30.08
CA GLU A 112 24.11 -6.88 -28.91
C GLU A 112 23.17 -6.36 -27.82
N GLN A 113 21.96 -5.92 -28.20
CA GLN A 113 20.93 -5.40 -27.32
C GLN A 113 19.53 -5.83 -27.80
N ASP A 114 18.63 -6.08 -26.84
CA ASP A 114 17.25 -6.45 -27.12
C ASP A 114 16.45 -5.21 -27.53
N ASP A 115 15.86 -5.25 -28.71
CA ASP A 115 15.03 -4.18 -29.27
C ASP A 115 13.53 -4.34 -28.98
N GLY A 116 13.18 -5.33 -28.15
CA GLY A 116 11.79 -5.66 -27.84
C GLY A 116 11.04 -6.28 -29.01
N SER A 117 11.75 -6.69 -30.08
CA SER A 117 11.14 -7.33 -31.24
C SER A 117 10.84 -8.81 -31.04
N CYS A 118 11.17 -9.41 -29.87
CA CYS A 118 10.99 -10.84 -29.61
C CYS A 118 9.57 -11.33 -29.93
N LEU A 119 9.51 -12.32 -30.80
CA LEU A 119 8.30 -13.04 -31.18
C LEU A 119 8.40 -14.46 -30.66
N TYR A 120 7.29 -14.99 -30.15
CA TYR A 120 7.20 -16.37 -29.68
C TYR A 120 6.26 -17.16 -30.57
N TYR A 121 6.43 -18.48 -30.56
CA TYR A 121 5.47 -19.35 -31.22
C TYR A 121 4.16 -19.34 -30.46
N ASP A 122 3.07 -19.09 -31.18
CA ASP A 122 1.73 -19.31 -30.65
C ASP A 122 1.44 -20.81 -30.49
N CYS A 123 0.27 -21.17 -29.96
CA CYS A 123 -0.04 -22.58 -29.73
C CYS A 123 -0.24 -23.40 -31.03
N LEU A 124 -0.33 -22.74 -32.20
CA LEU A 124 -0.33 -23.37 -33.53
C LEU A 124 1.09 -23.49 -34.13
N GLY A 125 2.10 -22.94 -33.46
CA GLY A 125 3.47 -22.91 -33.93
C GLY A 125 3.73 -21.82 -34.96
N GLU A 126 2.91 -20.77 -35.02
CA GLU A 126 3.16 -19.58 -35.84
C GLU A 126 3.99 -18.56 -35.04
N CYS A 127 5.09 -18.10 -35.63
CA CYS A 127 6.00 -17.14 -35.01
C CYS A 127 5.35 -15.75 -34.97
N GLY A 128 5.15 -15.20 -33.76
CA GLY A 128 4.41 -13.95 -33.55
C GLY A 128 2.91 -14.10 -33.83
N GLY A 129 2.37 -15.31 -33.71
CA GLY A 129 0.94 -15.53 -33.81
C GLY A 129 0.21 -15.12 -32.53
N ASP A 130 -1.09 -14.82 -32.66
CA ASP A 130 -1.93 -14.36 -31.56
C ASP A 130 -2.85 -15.47 -31.01
N VAL A 131 -2.68 -16.71 -31.47
CA VAL A 131 -3.56 -17.82 -31.07
C VAL A 131 -3.12 -18.38 -29.71
N VAL A 132 -4.01 -18.29 -28.74
CA VAL A 132 -3.79 -18.79 -27.37
C VAL A 132 -4.60 -20.06 -27.11
N GLU A 133 -4.18 -20.83 -26.11
CA GLU A 133 -5.02 -21.89 -25.55
C GLU A 133 -6.22 -21.26 -24.82
N ASP A 134 -7.39 -21.84 -25.03
CA ASP A 134 -8.57 -21.50 -24.24
C ASP A 134 -8.50 -22.12 -22.84
N CYS A 135 -9.51 -21.86 -22.01
CA CYS A 135 -9.54 -22.39 -20.64
C CYS A 135 -9.64 -23.93 -20.56
N ALA A 136 -9.96 -24.60 -21.68
CA ALA A 136 -9.99 -26.05 -21.78
C ALA A 136 -8.62 -26.63 -22.23
N GLY A 137 -7.62 -25.76 -22.45
CA GLY A 137 -6.32 -26.14 -22.99
C GLY A 137 -6.36 -26.46 -24.48
N GLU A 138 -7.38 -25.98 -25.20
CA GLU A 138 -7.48 -26.14 -26.65
C GLU A 138 -6.95 -24.89 -27.35
N CYS A 139 -5.90 -25.06 -28.15
CA CYS A 139 -5.34 -23.99 -28.95
C CYS A 139 -6.34 -23.43 -29.97
N GLY A 140 -6.63 -22.12 -29.88
CA GLY A 140 -7.65 -21.47 -30.72
C GLY A 140 -9.05 -22.04 -30.48
N GLY A 141 -9.28 -22.63 -29.31
CA GLY A 141 -10.56 -23.17 -28.92
C GLY A 141 -11.59 -22.09 -28.59
N THR A 142 -12.82 -22.51 -28.36
CA THR A 142 -13.97 -21.61 -28.12
C THR A 142 -14.41 -21.61 -26.67
N ALA A 143 -13.70 -22.30 -25.79
CA ALA A 143 -14.08 -22.37 -24.39
C ALA A 143 -13.94 -20.99 -23.74
N VAL A 144 -14.91 -20.65 -22.90
CA VAL A 144 -14.98 -19.38 -22.19
C VAL A 144 -15.03 -19.62 -20.69
N ILE A 145 -14.44 -18.68 -19.94
CA ILE A 145 -14.62 -18.62 -18.50
C ILE A 145 -15.95 -17.90 -18.25
N CYS A 146 -16.90 -18.60 -17.66
CA CYS A 146 -18.18 -18.03 -17.24
C CYS A 146 -17.99 -17.15 -16.00
N TRP A 147 -19.01 -16.35 -15.65
CA TRP A 147 -18.95 -15.42 -14.51
C TRP A 147 -18.63 -16.09 -13.18
N GLU A 148 -19.04 -17.34 -12.98
CA GLU A 148 -18.73 -18.14 -11.78
C GLU A 148 -17.30 -18.73 -11.79
N GLY A 149 -16.46 -18.35 -12.75
CA GLY A 149 -15.09 -18.84 -12.91
C GLY A 149 -14.99 -20.23 -13.56
N SER A 150 -16.11 -20.85 -13.94
CA SER A 150 -16.12 -22.16 -14.60
C SER A 150 -15.70 -22.05 -16.08
N CYS A 151 -14.83 -22.95 -16.54
CA CYS A 151 -14.52 -23.07 -17.97
C CYS A 151 -15.54 -23.98 -18.68
N LEU A 152 -16.23 -23.46 -19.70
CA LEU A 152 -17.21 -24.21 -20.50
C LEU A 152 -16.97 -24.03 -22.00
N ALA A 153 -17.48 -24.96 -22.81
CA ALA A 153 -17.13 -25.07 -24.23
C ALA A 153 -17.56 -23.87 -25.10
N SER A 154 -18.51 -23.07 -24.62
CA SER A 154 -18.99 -21.85 -25.26
C SER A 154 -19.83 -21.01 -24.30
N GLU A 155 -20.10 -19.74 -24.67
CA GLU A 155 -20.98 -18.84 -23.91
C GLU A 155 -22.40 -19.39 -23.73
N ASP A 156 -22.91 -20.18 -24.69
CA ASP A 156 -24.25 -20.80 -24.61
C ASP A 156 -24.34 -21.87 -23.51
N ASP A 157 -23.21 -22.42 -23.07
CA ASP A 157 -23.15 -23.41 -22.00
C ASP A 157 -23.01 -22.76 -20.62
N CYS A 158 -22.70 -21.46 -20.56
CA CYS A 158 -22.62 -20.75 -19.30
C CYS A 158 -23.97 -20.76 -18.59
N PRO A 159 -23.98 -20.89 -17.25
CA PRO A 159 -25.20 -20.65 -16.50
C PRO A 159 -25.71 -19.25 -16.84
N GLU A 160 -27.02 -19.15 -17.05
CA GLU A 160 -27.68 -17.86 -17.22
C GLU A 160 -27.22 -16.93 -16.10
N GLN A 161 -26.77 -15.73 -16.47
CA GLN A 161 -26.41 -14.70 -15.50
C GLN A 161 -27.61 -14.53 -14.55
N PRO A 162 -27.38 -14.50 -13.23
CA PRO A 162 -28.48 -14.36 -12.28
C PRO A 162 -29.24 -13.04 -12.47
N CYS A 163 -28.59 -12.04 -13.10
CA CYS A 163 -29.07 -10.68 -13.24
C CYS A 163 -29.00 -10.18 -14.69
N ASP A 164 -29.91 -9.26 -15.05
CA ASP A 164 -29.93 -8.59 -16.36
C ASP A 164 -28.74 -7.63 -16.53
N ASP A 165 -28.39 -7.28 -17.77
CA ASP A 165 -27.33 -6.31 -18.06
C ASP A 165 -27.46 -5.00 -17.24
N GLY A 166 -26.37 -4.62 -16.56
CA GLY A 166 -26.33 -3.47 -15.65
C GLY A 166 -26.75 -3.81 -14.20
N PHE A 167 -26.98 -5.08 -13.90
CA PHE A 167 -27.21 -5.60 -12.56
C PHE A 167 -26.24 -6.73 -12.23
N ILE A 168 -25.85 -6.82 -10.97
CA ILE A 168 -24.96 -7.82 -10.37
C ILE A 168 -25.72 -8.60 -9.29
N PRO A 169 -25.42 -9.89 -9.08
CA PRO A 169 -26.03 -10.65 -7.99
C PRO A 169 -25.62 -10.06 -6.65
N ASP A 170 -26.54 -10.03 -5.69
CA ASP A 170 -26.20 -9.67 -4.32
C ASP A 170 -25.39 -10.78 -3.63
N CYS A 171 -24.64 -10.41 -2.61
CA CYS A 171 -23.73 -11.29 -1.89
C CYS A 171 -24.45 -12.12 -0.81
N SER A 172 -25.71 -11.79 -0.52
CA SER A 172 -26.53 -12.47 0.48
C SER A 172 -26.92 -13.89 0.06
N GLY A 173 -26.88 -14.18 -1.25
CA GLY A 173 -27.17 -15.49 -1.81
C GLY A 173 -28.66 -15.84 -1.82
N ASP A 174 -29.55 -14.86 -1.68
CA ASP A 174 -31.00 -15.03 -1.82
C ASP A 174 -31.49 -14.92 -3.28
N GLY A 175 -30.60 -14.50 -4.18
CA GLY A 175 -30.86 -14.39 -5.61
C GLY A 175 -31.41 -13.03 -6.02
N ASP A 176 -31.28 -12.02 -5.16
CA ASP A 176 -31.57 -10.63 -5.51
C ASP A 176 -30.43 -10.03 -6.37
N CYS A 177 -30.79 -8.97 -7.10
CA CYS A 177 -29.93 -8.32 -8.09
C CYS A 177 -29.86 -6.82 -7.81
N CYS A 178 -28.64 -6.31 -7.76
CA CYS A 178 -28.33 -4.91 -7.50
C CYS A 178 -27.82 -4.21 -8.75
N PRO A 179 -28.09 -2.91 -8.96
CA PRO A 179 -27.45 -2.17 -10.05
C PRO A 179 -25.92 -2.16 -9.91
N GLU A 180 -25.20 -2.43 -10.99
CA GLU A 180 -23.72 -2.31 -10.99
C GLU A 180 -23.27 -0.89 -10.63
N SER A 181 -24.10 0.11 -10.93
CA SER A 181 -23.84 1.52 -10.60
C SER A 181 -23.84 1.85 -9.11
N TRP A 182 -24.17 0.89 -8.25
CA TRP A 182 -24.16 1.05 -6.80
C TRP A 182 -22.81 0.70 -6.18
N ILE A 183 -21.97 -0.08 -6.88
CA ILE A 183 -20.58 -0.28 -6.48
C ILE A 183 -19.84 1.06 -6.48
N ALA A 184 -19.20 1.41 -5.36
CA ALA A 184 -18.40 2.64 -5.20
C ALA A 184 -19.20 3.93 -5.48
N ASP A 185 -20.51 3.95 -5.18
CA ASP A 185 -21.38 5.09 -5.41
C ASP A 185 -21.40 6.12 -4.26
N GLY A 186 -20.72 5.81 -3.17
CA GLY A 186 -20.57 6.57 -1.94
C GLY A 186 -21.67 6.32 -0.90
N PHE A 187 -22.51 5.30 -1.09
CA PHE A 187 -23.46 4.80 -0.10
C PHE A 187 -23.04 3.40 0.38
N GLU A 188 -23.34 3.07 1.64
CA GLU A 188 -23.03 1.77 2.23
C GLU A 188 -24.07 0.71 1.81
N ASP A 189 -23.82 -0.07 0.75
CA ASP A 189 -24.65 -1.23 0.36
C ASP A 189 -24.08 -2.55 0.93
N CYS A 190 -24.02 -2.65 2.27
CA CYS A 190 -23.34 -3.72 3.02
C CYS A 190 -24.24 -4.91 3.41
N GLU A 191 -23.80 -5.77 4.35
CA GLU A 191 -24.62 -6.90 4.87
C GLU A 191 -25.98 -6.42 5.42
N ASP A 192 -26.06 -5.16 5.83
CA ASP A 192 -27.24 -4.54 6.38
C ASP A 192 -28.21 -4.09 5.27
N GLN A 193 -29.22 -4.94 5.08
CA GLN A 193 -30.25 -4.86 4.03
C GLN A 193 -31.24 -3.67 4.15
N GLN A 194 -30.76 -2.44 4.40
CA GLN A 194 -31.65 -1.27 4.46
C GLN A 194 -32.35 -1.03 3.11
N TYR A 195 -31.70 -1.38 2.00
CA TYR A 195 -32.26 -1.30 0.64
C TYR A 195 -32.38 -2.63 -0.10
N GLY A 196 -32.05 -3.76 0.54
CA GLY A 196 -32.18 -5.10 -0.06
C GLY A 196 -31.07 -5.41 -1.07
N CYS A 197 -29.89 -4.85 -0.85
CA CYS A 197 -28.71 -5.07 -1.66
C CYS A 197 -27.51 -5.24 -0.73
N ASP A 198 -26.81 -6.37 -0.89
CA ASP A 198 -25.56 -6.68 -0.21
C ASP A 198 -24.47 -6.76 -1.29
N LEU A 199 -23.58 -5.77 -1.33
CA LEU A 199 -22.46 -5.66 -2.28
C LEU A 199 -21.10 -5.93 -1.62
N THR A 200 -21.10 -6.54 -0.44
CA THR A 200 -19.86 -6.80 0.33
C THR A 200 -18.82 -7.63 -0.43
N CYS A 201 -19.25 -8.52 -1.32
CA CYS A 201 -18.40 -9.34 -2.18
C CYS A 201 -17.82 -8.62 -3.40
N TYR A 202 -18.15 -7.36 -3.63
CA TYR A 202 -17.59 -6.50 -4.68
C TYR A 202 -16.64 -5.46 -4.09
N ASP A 203 -15.54 -5.94 -3.49
CA ASP A 203 -14.56 -5.11 -2.77
C ASP A 203 -15.19 -4.28 -1.64
N ASN A 204 -16.11 -4.88 -0.87
CA ASN A 204 -16.90 -4.17 0.15
C ASN A 204 -17.59 -2.94 -0.45
N ASP A 205 -18.41 -3.18 -1.47
CA ASP A 205 -19.09 -2.11 -2.21
C ASP A 205 -18.11 -1.08 -2.82
N GLY A 206 -17.02 -1.58 -3.42
CA GLY A 206 -15.96 -0.76 -3.99
C GLY A 206 -15.21 0.11 -2.96
N GLY A 207 -15.29 -0.28 -1.69
CA GLY A 207 -14.71 0.42 -0.55
C GLY A 207 -15.68 1.33 0.20
N ASP A 208 -16.96 1.38 -0.19
CA ASP A 208 -17.97 2.19 0.51
C ASP A 208 -18.52 1.51 1.76
N CYS A 209 -18.47 0.17 1.80
CA CYS A 209 -18.67 -0.56 3.04
C CYS A 209 -17.41 -0.47 3.87
N ASP A 210 -17.41 0.48 4.81
CA ASP A 210 -16.42 0.52 5.87
C ASP A 210 -16.37 -0.86 6.53
N ALA A 211 -15.16 -1.43 6.63
CA ALA A 211 -14.90 -2.69 7.30
C ALA A 211 -15.08 -2.59 8.84
N GLY A 212 -16.00 -1.75 9.31
CA GLY A 212 -16.35 -1.61 10.71
C GLY A 212 -17.06 -0.31 11.02
N ASP A 213 -18.39 -0.35 11.05
CA ASP A 213 -19.10 0.23 12.19
C ASP A 213 -20.42 -0.52 12.46
N ASP A 214 -20.30 -1.75 12.98
CA ASP A 214 -21.33 -2.40 13.81
C ASP A 214 -20.80 -3.54 14.73
N GLY A 215 -19.51 -3.51 15.08
CA GLY A 215 -18.98 -4.39 16.13
C GLY A 215 -17.49 -4.71 16.06
N GLY A 216 -16.67 -3.74 16.45
CA GLY A 216 -15.28 -3.84 16.93
C GLY A 216 -14.41 -5.02 16.47
N ASP A 217 -13.52 -4.77 15.51
CA ASP A 217 -12.09 -5.10 15.54
C ASP A 217 -11.43 -4.43 14.32
N THR A 218 -10.38 -3.63 14.54
CA THR A 218 -9.73 -2.82 13.50
C THR A 218 -8.69 -3.63 12.73
N GLY A 219 -8.45 -3.24 11.48
CA GLY A 219 -7.33 -3.70 10.67
C GLY A 219 -5.98 -3.17 11.17
N GLY A 220 -5.55 -3.59 12.35
CA GLY A 220 -4.18 -3.49 12.81
C GLY A 220 -3.36 -4.71 12.37
N SER A 221 -2.07 -4.50 12.08
CA SER A 221 -1.07 -5.58 12.17
C SER A 221 -1.30 -6.36 13.47
N GLU A 222 -1.10 -7.69 13.48
CA GLU A 222 -1.44 -8.62 14.59
C GLU A 222 -0.75 -8.32 15.95
N THR A 223 -0.05 -7.20 16.05
CA THR A 223 0.64 -6.68 17.22
C THR A 223 0.06 -5.38 17.76
N CYS A 224 -0.87 -4.73 17.08
CA CYS A 224 -1.38 -3.42 17.47
C CYS A 224 -2.72 -3.56 18.20
N SER A 225 -2.66 -3.91 19.49
CA SER A 225 -3.86 -4.28 20.25
C SER A 225 -4.58 -3.09 20.90
N ASP A 226 -3.92 -1.92 21.04
CA ASP A 226 -4.50 -0.73 21.68
C ASP A 226 -3.91 0.61 21.13
N CYS A 227 -4.78 1.64 21.08
CA CYS A 227 -4.48 3.05 20.77
C CYS A 227 -3.92 3.37 19.38
N GLU A 228 -4.81 3.29 18.40
CA GLU A 228 -4.59 3.72 17.03
C GLU A 228 -4.93 5.22 16.84
N PHE A 229 -4.03 5.93 16.15
CA PHE A 229 -4.05 7.33 15.65
C PHE A 229 -3.42 8.46 16.51
N ASP A 230 -2.52 9.26 15.90
CA ASP A 230 -2.91 10.48 15.14
C ASP A 230 -1.68 11.24 14.55
N TRP A 231 -1.94 11.92 13.43
CA TRP A 231 -1.23 13.06 12.83
C TRP A 231 0.07 13.50 13.53
N THR A 232 1.21 13.11 12.96
CA THR A 232 2.29 14.03 12.56
C THR A 232 3.26 13.29 11.65
N ALA A 233 4.06 14.04 10.90
CA ALA A 233 4.79 13.62 9.71
C ALA A 233 5.87 12.52 9.84
N TYR A 234 5.90 11.67 10.89
CA TYR A 234 7.01 10.72 11.14
C TYR A 234 6.66 9.35 11.76
N GLY A 235 5.52 8.75 11.40
CA GLY A 235 5.45 7.28 11.19
C GLY A 235 5.76 6.32 12.36
N SER A 236 4.76 6.04 13.19
CA SER A 236 4.55 4.72 13.81
C SER A 236 3.04 4.52 13.96
N GLU A 237 2.52 3.33 13.67
CA GLU A 237 1.07 3.06 13.64
C GLU A 237 0.43 2.98 15.04
N CYS A 238 1.20 2.61 16.06
CA CYS A 238 0.77 2.61 17.46
C CYS A 238 1.96 2.58 18.44
N CYS A 239 1.69 2.61 19.75
CA CYS A 239 2.74 2.63 20.76
C CYS A 239 3.57 1.34 20.84
N ASP A 240 2.99 0.20 20.43
CA ASP A 240 3.70 -1.08 20.33
C ASP A 240 4.80 -1.02 19.26
N THR A 241 4.48 -0.47 18.08
CA THR A 241 5.45 -0.32 16.98
C THR A 241 6.48 0.76 17.27
N ALA A 242 6.09 1.86 17.92
CA ALA A 242 7.02 2.90 18.38
C ALA A 242 8.05 2.35 19.38
N TRP A 243 7.66 1.40 20.23
CA TRP A 243 8.59 0.74 21.15
C TRP A 243 9.49 -0.27 20.44
N ASP A 244 8.94 -1.12 19.57
CA ASP A 244 9.71 -2.18 18.92
C ASP A 244 10.74 -1.62 17.93
N GLU A 245 10.40 -0.55 17.22
CA GLU A 245 11.28 0.06 16.22
C GLU A 245 12.22 1.10 16.83
N TYR A 246 11.72 1.93 17.76
CA TYR A 246 12.46 3.09 18.26
C TYR A 246 12.75 3.05 19.77
N GLY A 247 12.22 2.09 20.52
CA GLY A 247 12.40 1.98 21.97
C GLY A 247 11.78 3.14 22.75
N ILE A 248 10.75 3.78 22.19
CA ILE A 248 10.11 4.97 22.75
C ILE A 248 8.85 4.56 23.50
N ASN A 249 8.74 4.92 24.78
CA ASN A 249 7.58 4.61 25.62
C ASN A 249 6.50 5.72 25.59
N CYS A 250 5.33 5.44 26.15
CA CYS A 250 4.19 6.36 26.10
C CYS A 250 4.49 7.72 26.75
N ALA A 251 5.28 7.76 27.83
CA ALA A 251 5.71 9.01 28.46
C ALA A 251 6.51 9.93 27.51
N ALA A 252 7.37 9.35 26.66
CA ALA A 252 8.13 10.08 25.67
C ALA A 252 7.28 10.51 24.46
N LEU A 253 6.34 9.65 24.04
CA LEU A 253 5.38 9.90 22.96
C LEU A 253 4.46 11.09 23.31
N SER A 254 3.84 11.06 24.49
CA SER A 254 2.96 12.13 24.97
C SER A 254 3.69 13.46 25.23
N SER A 255 4.90 13.41 25.79
CA SER A 255 5.61 14.63 26.20
C SER A 255 6.31 15.36 25.04
N ASN A 256 6.84 14.63 24.06
CA ASN A 256 7.65 15.21 22.99
C ASN A 256 6.91 15.29 21.65
N TYR A 257 5.93 14.40 21.44
CA TYR A 257 5.26 14.21 20.16
C TYR A 257 3.75 14.45 20.22
N GLY A 258 3.18 14.64 21.43
CA GLY A 258 1.79 15.04 21.61
C GLY A 258 0.77 13.92 21.42
N TRP A 259 1.22 12.66 21.45
CA TRP A 259 0.33 11.50 21.45
C TRP A 259 -0.50 11.40 22.73
N ASP A 260 -1.76 11.03 22.56
CA ASP A 260 -2.64 10.66 23.66
C ASP A 260 -2.62 9.14 23.81
N CYS A 261 -1.86 8.64 24.79
CA CYS A 261 -1.85 7.21 25.11
C CYS A 261 -2.54 6.89 26.46
N THR A 262 -3.58 7.66 26.77
CA THR A 262 -4.52 7.36 27.87
C THR A 262 -5.24 6.04 27.58
N GLY A 263 -5.19 5.08 28.50
CA GLY A 263 -5.88 3.79 28.39
C GLY A 263 -5.14 2.68 27.63
N CYS A 264 -3.87 2.88 27.21
CA CYS A 264 -3.11 1.92 26.41
C CYS A 264 -2.12 1.10 27.26
N ALA A 265 -1.93 -0.17 26.92
CA ALA A 265 -0.97 -1.06 27.59
C ALA A 265 0.40 -1.13 26.86
N CYS A 266 1.10 0.00 26.75
CA CYS A 266 2.31 0.08 25.92
C CYS A 266 3.54 -0.63 26.56
N PRO A 267 4.34 -1.36 25.76
CA PRO A 267 5.59 -1.97 26.21
C PRO A 267 6.57 -0.95 26.77
N GLY A 268 7.23 -1.30 27.88
CA GLY A 268 8.24 -0.44 28.51
C GLY A 268 7.69 0.58 29.51
N ASP A 269 6.37 0.64 29.68
CA ASP A 269 5.77 1.37 30.80
C ASP A 269 5.88 0.54 32.09
N ASP A 270 6.35 1.19 33.17
CA ASP A 270 6.42 0.56 34.48
C ASP A 270 4.98 0.35 34.97
N SER A 271 4.59 -0.91 35.18
CA SER A 271 3.24 -1.33 35.54
C SER A 271 2.67 -0.51 36.70
N GLY A 272 1.88 0.51 36.39
CA GLY A 272 1.38 1.44 37.40
C GLY A 272 1.00 2.83 36.90
N ASP A 273 1.04 3.11 35.60
CA ASP A 273 0.47 4.35 35.05
C ASP A 273 -0.54 4.01 33.95
N ASP A 274 -1.57 3.25 34.34
CA ASP A 274 -2.82 3.17 33.58
C ASP A 274 -3.46 4.56 33.67
N GLY A 275 -3.10 5.42 32.72
CA GLY A 275 -3.78 6.69 32.52
C GLY A 275 -5.27 6.43 32.29
N GLY A 276 -6.05 6.53 33.37
CA GLY A 276 -7.49 6.78 33.37
C GLY A 276 -8.42 5.59 33.64
N ASP A 277 -8.49 5.11 34.89
CA ASP A 277 -9.76 4.69 35.54
C ASP A 277 -9.57 4.33 37.03
N GLY A 278 -9.06 5.28 37.80
CA GLY A 278 -8.96 5.12 39.25
C GLY A 278 -8.76 6.46 39.94
N CYS A 279 -9.43 6.64 41.07
CA CYS A 279 -9.20 7.79 41.94
C CYS A 279 -7.75 7.82 42.43
N ALA A 280 -7.24 8.98 42.85
CA ALA A 280 -5.84 9.08 43.28
C ALA A 280 -5.59 8.20 44.53
N ASP A 281 -4.33 7.85 44.79
CA ASP A 281 -3.96 7.04 45.96
C ASP A 281 -4.48 7.70 47.27
N GLY A 282 -5.38 7.00 47.97
CA GLY A 282 -6.10 7.48 49.15
C GLY A 282 -7.54 7.97 48.90
N GLU A 283 -8.08 7.76 47.70
CA GLU A 283 -9.44 8.09 47.30
C GLU A 283 -10.24 6.83 46.90
N PHE A 284 -11.52 6.82 47.27
CA PHE A 284 -12.49 5.78 46.96
C PHE A 284 -13.28 6.16 45.70
N ASP A 285 -13.41 5.20 44.78
CA ASP A 285 -14.16 5.33 43.53
C ASP A 285 -15.64 4.98 43.72
N CYS A 286 -16.51 5.97 43.51
CA CYS A 286 -17.96 5.81 43.57
C CYS A 286 -18.54 5.07 42.34
N GLY A 287 -17.73 4.78 41.32
CA GLY A 287 -18.10 4.09 40.09
C GLY A 287 -18.57 5.04 38.97
N PRO A 288 -18.65 4.53 37.72
CA PRO A 288 -18.87 5.36 36.53
C PRO A 288 -20.26 6.01 36.46
N ASP A 289 -21.25 5.42 37.12
CA ASP A 289 -22.65 5.90 37.12
C ASP A 289 -22.97 6.89 38.24
N SER A 290 -22.02 7.15 39.15
CA SER A 290 -22.17 8.04 40.30
C SER A 290 -22.13 9.53 39.93
N GLY A 291 -22.06 9.89 38.65
CA GLY A 291 -22.13 11.27 38.19
C GLY A 291 -21.67 11.44 36.75
N PRO A 292 -21.75 12.66 36.19
CA PRO A 292 -21.45 12.90 34.78
C PRO A 292 -19.98 12.68 34.37
N TYR A 293 -19.09 12.29 35.29
CA TYR A 293 -17.66 12.02 35.03
C TYR A 293 -17.05 10.97 35.99
N GLY A 294 -17.85 10.12 36.65
CA GLY A 294 -17.39 9.37 37.83
C GLY A 294 -17.07 10.30 39.02
N GLN A 295 -17.25 9.82 40.26
CA GLN A 295 -16.98 10.62 41.46
C GLN A 295 -15.92 9.93 42.33
N CYS A 296 -14.91 10.70 42.75
CA CYS A 296 -13.90 10.27 43.72
C CYS A 296 -14.13 10.98 45.05
N ILE A 297 -14.07 10.23 46.15
CA ILE A 297 -14.13 10.76 47.53
C ILE A 297 -12.90 10.30 48.30
N TYR A 298 -12.63 10.86 49.48
CA TYR A 298 -11.53 10.35 50.31
C TYR A 298 -11.86 8.95 50.85
N ASP A 299 -10.87 8.07 50.95
CA ASP A 299 -11.04 6.72 51.54
C ASP A 299 -11.64 6.75 52.96
N SER A 300 -11.42 7.84 53.69
CA SER A 300 -11.98 8.01 55.04
C SER A 300 -13.49 8.25 55.06
N TRP A 301 -14.10 8.52 53.91
CA TRP A 301 -15.53 8.79 53.75
C TRP A 301 -16.29 7.58 53.21
N ALA A 302 -15.57 6.59 52.65
CA ALA A 302 -16.17 5.30 52.38
C ALA A 302 -16.60 4.64 53.70
N CYS A 303 -17.88 4.28 53.81
CA CYS A 303 -18.44 3.57 54.96
C CYS A 303 -18.34 4.32 56.30
N ASP A 304 -18.44 5.64 56.28
CA ASP A 304 -18.41 6.48 57.47
C ASP A 304 -19.82 6.72 58.08
N GLY A 305 -20.86 6.25 57.39
CA GLY A 305 -22.26 6.37 57.75
C GLY A 305 -22.98 7.56 57.08
N TYR A 306 -22.32 8.28 56.20
CA TYR A 306 -22.87 9.38 55.39
C TYR A 306 -22.69 9.07 53.90
N ALA A 307 -23.75 9.30 53.11
CA ALA A 307 -23.66 9.16 51.66
C ALA A 307 -22.96 10.39 51.07
N ASP A 308 -21.70 10.20 50.69
CA ASP A 308 -20.85 11.20 50.05
C ASP A 308 -20.73 10.99 48.54
N CYS A 309 -20.95 9.76 48.03
CA CYS A 309 -21.20 9.52 46.61
C CYS A 309 -22.60 10.01 46.21
N TYR A 310 -22.76 10.56 44.99
CA TYR A 310 -24.06 11.08 44.51
C TYR A 310 -25.16 10.02 44.46
N ASP A 311 -24.80 8.78 44.11
CA ASP A 311 -25.66 7.61 44.09
C ASP A 311 -25.67 6.84 45.42
N GLY A 312 -24.81 7.24 46.38
CA GLY A 312 -24.66 6.66 47.71
C GLY A 312 -23.97 5.29 47.70
N SER A 313 -23.18 4.98 46.67
CA SER A 313 -22.49 3.70 46.53
C SER A 313 -21.45 3.44 47.64
N ASP A 314 -20.85 4.50 48.19
CA ASP A 314 -19.91 4.48 49.31
C ASP A 314 -20.47 3.90 50.62
N GLU A 315 -21.81 3.83 50.75
CA GLU A 315 -22.50 3.31 51.93
C GLU A 315 -23.26 2.00 51.66
N ALA A 316 -23.20 1.49 50.42
CA ALA A 316 -24.03 0.37 49.99
C ALA A 316 -23.45 -1.00 50.37
N ASP A 317 -22.12 -1.14 50.47
CA ASP A 317 -21.45 -2.43 50.70
C ASP A 317 -20.28 -2.36 51.72
N CYS A 318 -20.60 -1.93 52.93
CA CYS A 318 -19.60 -1.70 53.99
C CYS A 318 -19.24 -2.93 54.83
N GLY A 319 -19.77 -4.10 54.50
CA GLY A 319 -19.66 -5.31 55.32
C GLY A 319 -20.28 -5.17 56.72
N GLU A 320 -20.53 -6.30 57.41
CA GLU A 320 -20.96 -6.23 58.82
C GLU A 320 -19.77 -5.87 59.72
N VAL A 321 -19.78 -4.64 60.25
CA VAL A 321 -18.83 -4.18 61.27
C VAL A 321 -19.05 -5.01 62.55
N THR A 322 -18.14 -5.94 62.84
CA THR A 322 -18.08 -6.65 64.15
C THR A 322 -17.34 -5.84 65.21
#